data_AF-A0A0D8X875-F1
#
_entry.id   AF-A0A0D8X875-F1
#
_cell.length_a   1.000
_cell.length_b   1.000
_cell.length_c   1.000
_cell.angle_alpha   90.00
_cell.angle_beta   90.00
_cell.angle_gamma   90.00
#
_symmetry.space_group_name_H-M   'P 1'
#
loop_
_entity.id
_entity.type
_entity.pdbx_description
1 polymer ?
#
loop_
_entity_poly.entity_id
_entity_poly.type
_entity_poly.pdbx_seq_one_letter_code
_entity_poly.pdbx_strand_id
1 'polypeptide(L)'
;MMRSPHTPLTPSPTPPPLLPQQPLSVMSTVGVTGQQPQITAPLVSVPVNNTGVPLLPVGTIPPPVAPTPILQLMPSQISPMPMHNASLLSPPVVPVNINYAVSAVKCFTRALQLAPGSRLEDTLRLLQLWFDYGEYNEGYKQLSENMKGLPIETWLEAIPQLMARLDSRDKIASLIKQVVLEISKMKPQALVYSLTVAAKSSNIDRQKNAQEMLAAMSEMHPTLVEEASMVSEELVRCAILWHEQWHDALDEASRQYFQEKNNNRQ
;
A
#
# COMPACT_ATOMS: atom_id res chain seq x y z
N MET A 1 -55.79 -18.35 -53.90
CA MET A 1 -55.94 -19.36 -52.81
C MET A 1 -54.57 -19.95 -52.56
N MET A 2 -53.92 -19.91 -51.40
CA MET A 2 -54.25 -19.39 -50.07
C MET A 2 -52.94 -18.90 -49.43
N ARG A 3 -52.99 -17.76 -48.74
CA ARG A 3 -51.98 -17.31 -47.77
C ARG A 3 -52.02 -18.25 -46.57
N SER A 4 -50.86 -18.71 -46.10
CA SER A 4 -50.73 -19.28 -44.75
C SER A 4 -50.34 -18.18 -43.75
N PRO A 5 -50.80 -18.28 -42.49
CA PRO A 5 -51.05 -17.13 -41.63
C PRO A 5 -49.84 -16.67 -40.81
N HIS A 6 -49.78 -15.37 -40.56
CA HIS A 6 -48.86 -14.70 -39.64
C HIS A 6 -49.03 -15.23 -38.21
N THR A 7 -47.94 -15.68 -37.62
CA THR A 7 -47.84 -15.97 -36.18
C THR A 7 -47.74 -14.63 -35.43
N PRO A 8 -48.55 -14.37 -34.39
CA PRO A 8 -48.48 -13.13 -33.63
C PRO A 8 -47.23 -13.07 -32.75
N LEU A 9 -46.53 -11.93 -32.79
CA LEU A 9 -45.41 -11.58 -31.92
C LEU A 9 -45.88 -11.53 -30.46
N THR A 10 -45.22 -12.28 -29.59
CA THR A 10 -45.42 -12.22 -28.13
C THR A 10 -44.86 -10.90 -27.58
N PRO A 11 -45.59 -10.17 -26.72
CA PRO A 11 -45.08 -8.94 -26.13
C PRO A 11 -43.96 -9.22 -25.11
N SER A 12 -42.94 -8.37 -25.13
CA SER A 12 -41.82 -8.34 -24.17
C SER A 12 -42.32 -8.14 -22.72
N PRO A 13 -41.65 -8.73 -21.71
CA PRO A 13 -42.01 -8.50 -20.31
C PRO A 13 -41.74 -7.03 -19.91
N THR A 14 -42.73 -6.42 -19.24
CA THR A 14 -42.65 -5.08 -18.66
C THR A 14 -41.61 -4.99 -17.54
N PRO A 15 -40.88 -3.87 -17.41
CA PRO A 15 -39.93 -3.67 -16.30
C PRO A 15 -40.66 -3.53 -14.96
N PRO A 16 -40.02 -3.92 -13.84
CA PRO A 16 -40.62 -3.83 -12.50
C PRO A 16 -40.81 -2.37 -12.06
N PRO A 17 -41.78 -2.08 -11.17
CA PRO A 17 -42.04 -0.73 -10.68
C PRO A 17 -40.89 -0.18 -9.83
N LEU A 18 -40.58 1.10 -10.02
CA LEU A 18 -39.63 1.86 -9.20
C LEU A 18 -40.10 1.90 -7.74
N LEU A 19 -39.24 1.43 -6.82
CA LEU A 19 -39.43 1.60 -5.37
C LEU A 19 -39.42 3.10 -5.01
N PRO A 20 -40.29 3.56 -4.11
CA PRO A 20 -40.30 4.95 -3.67
C PRO A 20 -39.00 5.29 -2.92
N GLN A 21 -38.32 6.35 -3.36
CA GLN A 21 -37.17 6.90 -2.66
C GLN A 21 -37.59 7.44 -1.29
N GLN A 22 -36.92 7.00 -0.22
CA GLN A 22 -37.04 7.61 1.09
C GLN A 22 -36.30 8.96 1.10
N PRO A 23 -36.89 10.04 1.63
CA PRO A 23 -36.19 11.31 1.73
C PRO A 23 -35.04 11.23 2.74
N LEU A 24 -33.93 11.89 2.41
CA LEU A 24 -32.76 12.10 3.27
C LEU A 24 -33.21 12.61 4.66
N SER A 25 -33.06 11.79 5.69
CA SER A 25 -33.18 12.24 7.07
C SER A 25 -31.94 13.06 7.45
N VAL A 26 -32.19 14.33 7.73
CA VAL A 26 -31.28 15.29 8.38
C VAL A 26 -30.66 14.69 9.65
N MET A 27 -29.33 14.65 9.70
CA MET A 27 -28.55 14.33 10.89
C MET A 27 -28.90 15.32 12.01
N SER A 28 -29.44 14.80 13.11
CA SER A 28 -29.60 15.54 14.36
C SER A 28 -28.28 15.50 15.13
N THR A 29 -27.78 16.68 15.48
CA THR A 29 -26.63 16.92 16.35
C THR A 29 -26.94 16.47 17.77
N VAL A 30 -26.23 15.45 18.28
CA VAL A 30 -26.23 15.10 19.70
C VAL A 30 -25.06 15.81 20.37
N GLY A 31 -25.39 16.58 21.40
CA GLY A 31 -24.48 17.44 22.15
C GLY A 31 -23.46 16.69 23.00
N VAL A 32 -22.27 17.27 23.09
CA VAL A 32 -21.25 16.94 24.07
C VAL A 32 -21.19 18.07 25.10
N THR A 33 -21.75 17.81 26.28
CA THR A 33 -21.48 18.59 27.51
C THR A 33 -20.08 18.28 28.02
N GLY A 34 -19.35 19.33 28.39
CA GLY A 34 -17.91 19.33 28.54
C GLY A 34 -17.32 19.05 29.93
N GLN A 35 -16.00 19.17 29.98
CA GLN A 35 -15.25 19.72 31.12
C GLN A 35 -13.80 19.97 30.68
N GLN A 36 -13.32 21.17 30.98
CA GLN A 36 -11.96 21.67 30.75
C GLN A 36 -11.52 22.31 32.08
N PRO A 37 -10.26 22.14 32.55
CA PRO A 37 -9.71 23.01 33.58
C PRO A 37 -8.90 24.16 32.96
N GLN A 38 -9.09 25.34 33.55
CA GLN A 38 -8.54 26.66 33.20
C GLN A 38 -7.04 26.82 33.51
N ILE A 39 -6.39 27.75 32.81
CA ILE A 39 -5.48 28.76 33.41
C ILE A 39 -5.46 30.05 32.57
N THR A 40 -5.14 31.15 33.25
CA THR A 40 -5.63 32.54 33.15
C THR A 40 -4.70 33.49 32.38
N ALA A 41 -5.24 34.55 31.72
CA ALA A 41 -4.61 35.88 31.61
C ALA A 41 -5.61 36.95 31.09
N PRO A 42 -5.54 38.23 31.54
CA PRO A 42 -6.61 39.22 31.35
C PRO A 42 -6.45 40.15 30.13
N LEU A 43 -7.59 40.77 29.82
CA LEU A 43 -7.91 41.71 28.73
C LEU A 43 -7.15 43.05 28.84
N VAL A 44 -6.71 43.63 27.70
CA VAL A 44 -6.56 45.09 27.53
C VAL A 44 -7.19 45.52 26.22
N SER A 45 -8.09 46.49 26.31
CA SER A 45 -8.91 47.07 25.25
C SER A 45 -8.36 48.44 24.84
N VAL A 46 -8.22 48.73 23.54
CA VAL A 46 -8.27 50.12 23.02
C VAL A 46 -8.61 50.12 21.51
N PRO A 47 -9.08 51.24 20.90
CA PRO A 47 -10.40 51.34 20.28
C PRO A 47 -10.36 51.36 18.75
N VAL A 48 -11.52 51.12 18.14
CA VAL A 48 -11.78 51.31 16.70
C VAL A 48 -12.28 52.75 16.48
N ASN A 49 -11.83 53.41 15.41
CA ASN A 49 -12.59 54.52 14.83
C ASN A 49 -12.78 54.34 13.31
N ASN A 50 -13.93 54.86 12.85
CA ASN A 50 -14.51 54.71 11.52
C ASN A 50 -13.62 55.30 10.42
N THR A 51 -12.94 54.43 9.67
CA THR A 51 -12.59 54.48 8.23
C THR A 51 -11.33 53.63 8.05
N GLY A 52 -11.46 52.36 7.69
CA GLY A 52 -10.35 51.40 7.73
C GLY A 52 -9.28 51.64 6.66
N VAL A 53 -8.04 51.94 7.09
CA VAL A 53 -6.73 51.64 6.45
C VAL A 53 -5.59 51.78 7.50
N PRO A 54 -4.60 50.87 7.64
CA PRO A 54 -3.42 51.08 8.48
C PRO A 54 -2.24 51.76 7.74
N LEU A 55 -1.60 52.75 8.36
CA LEU A 55 -0.35 53.40 7.92
C LEU A 55 0.80 53.07 8.89
N LEU A 56 1.95 52.65 8.36
CA LEU A 56 3.19 52.37 9.12
C LEU A 56 4.02 53.65 9.34
N PRO A 57 4.66 53.88 10.51
CA PRO A 57 5.58 55.00 10.71
C PRO A 57 7.02 54.66 10.29
N VAL A 58 7.62 55.59 9.56
CA VAL A 58 9.04 55.65 9.15
C VAL A 58 9.92 56.11 10.31
N GLY A 59 11.11 55.52 10.48
CA GLY A 59 12.13 55.96 11.43
C GLY A 59 13.56 55.61 10.99
N THR A 60 14.43 56.62 10.98
CA THR A 60 15.79 56.71 10.40
C THR A 60 16.93 56.32 11.39
N ILE A 61 18.11 56.01 10.82
CA ILE A 61 19.33 55.35 11.37
C ILE A 61 20.23 56.29 12.21
N PRO A 62 20.98 55.79 13.24
CA PRO A 62 22.24 56.41 13.71
C PRO A 62 23.52 55.56 13.46
N PRO A 63 24.74 56.16 13.49
CA PRO A 63 26.00 55.61 12.91
C PRO A 63 26.92 54.88 13.95
N PRO A 64 28.09 54.32 13.53
CA PRO A 64 28.79 53.23 14.26
C PRO A 64 29.92 53.71 15.19
N VAL A 65 30.17 52.97 16.28
CA VAL A 65 31.35 53.13 17.16
C VAL A 65 31.97 51.76 17.47
N ALA A 66 33.29 51.65 17.31
CA ALA A 66 34.12 50.48 17.65
C ALA A 66 35.01 50.80 18.89
N PRO A 67 35.83 49.87 19.44
CA PRO A 67 35.47 49.00 20.57
C PRO A 67 36.43 49.10 21.78
N THR A 68 36.17 48.29 22.83
CA THR A 68 37.03 47.76 23.95
C THR A 68 36.56 48.11 25.38
N PRO A 69 36.94 47.33 26.42
CA PRO A 69 36.67 45.90 26.65
C PRO A 69 36.11 45.63 28.08
N ILE A 70 35.19 44.68 28.26
CA ILE A 70 34.86 44.15 29.61
C ILE A 70 34.75 42.61 29.53
N LEU A 71 35.44 41.95 30.46
CA LEU A 71 35.58 40.50 30.61
C LEU A 71 34.23 39.77 30.59
N GLN A 72 34.07 38.86 29.62
CA GLN A 72 32.97 37.89 29.58
C GLN A 72 33.50 36.52 30.05
N LEU A 73 32.98 36.07 31.20
CA LEU A 73 33.12 34.70 31.71
C LEU A 73 32.49 33.72 30.71
N MET A 74 33.18 32.61 30.43
CA MET A 74 32.84 31.58 29.44
C MET A 74 31.42 30.99 29.64
N PRO A 75 30.76 30.59 28.55
CA PRO A 75 30.60 29.14 28.32
C PRO A 75 31.21 28.64 27.00
N SER A 76 31.54 27.36 27.01
CA SER A 76 32.31 26.60 26.03
C SER A 76 31.77 26.64 24.60
N GLN A 77 32.72 26.85 23.69
CA GLN A 77 32.61 26.89 22.23
C GLN A 77 32.12 25.56 21.63
N ILE A 78 31.04 25.59 20.85
CA ILE A 78 30.85 24.64 19.75
C ILE A 78 31.52 25.26 18.52
N SER A 79 32.75 24.86 18.23
CA SER A 79 33.38 25.15 16.93
C SER A 79 32.96 24.12 15.88
N PRO A 80 32.80 24.52 14.60
CA PRO A 80 32.49 23.63 13.49
C PRO A 80 33.75 22.86 13.07
N MET A 81 33.65 21.54 12.89
CA MET A 81 34.75 20.73 12.39
C MET A 81 34.93 20.83 10.86
N PRO A 82 36.17 20.69 10.37
CA PRO A 82 36.53 20.87 8.96
C PRO A 82 36.10 19.67 8.10
N MET A 83 35.60 19.96 6.89
CA MET A 83 35.41 19.01 5.79
C MET A 83 36.76 18.38 5.40
N HIS A 84 37.09 17.24 5.98
CA HIS A 84 38.12 16.33 5.47
C HIS A 84 37.44 15.14 4.82
N ASN A 85 37.52 15.12 3.49
CA ASN A 85 37.46 13.98 2.57
C ASN A 85 36.91 12.67 3.18
N ALA A 86 35.58 12.52 3.17
CA ALA A 86 34.94 11.23 3.39
C ALA A 86 35.21 10.34 2.16
N SER A 87 36.37 9.68 2.16
CA SER A 87 36.56 8.48 1.36
C SER A 87 35.37 7.55 1.61
N LEU A 88 34.79 7.10 0.50
CA LEU A 88 33.77 6.06 0.39
C LEU A 88 34.18 4.80 1.15
N LEU A 89 33.96 4.78 2.47
CA LEU A 89 33.96 3.57 3.26
C LEU A 89 32.53 3.04 3.24
N SER A 90 32.31 2.04 2.40
CA SER A 90 31.23 1.08 2.55
C SER A 90 31.04 0.76 4.04
N PRO A 91 29.79 0.71 4.56
CA PRO A 91 29.59 0.29 5.94
C PRO A 91 30.22 -1.10 6.14
N PRO A 92 30.80 -1.39 7.32
CA PRO A 92 31.33 -2.72 7.59
C PRO A 92 30.16 -3.70 7.49
N VAL A 93 30.24 -4.63 6.54
CA VAL A 93 29.37 -5.81 6.49
C VAL A 93 29.76 -6.67 7.68
N VAL A 94 29.20 -6.36 8.85
CA VAL A 94 29.27 -7.25 10.00
C VAL A 94 28.43 -8.47 9.58
N PRO A 95 29.00 -9.69 9.48
CA PRO A 95 28.20 -10.86 9.18
C PRO A 95 27.22 -11.01 10.35
N VAL A 96 25.95 -10.66 10.12
CA VAL A 96 24.90 -10.84 11.12
C VAL A 96 24.86 -12.32 11.44
N ASN A 97 25.19 -12.67 12.69
CA ASN A 97 25.19 -14.04 13.13
C ASN A 97 23.75 -14.57 12.99
N ILE A 98 23.57 -15.65 12.22
CA ILE A 98 22.27 -16.31 11.97
C ILE A 98 21.52 -16.63 13.28
N ASN A 99 22.25 -16.83 14.37
CA ASN A 99 21.68 -17.05 15.71
C ASN A 99 20.88 -15.85 16.23
N TYR A 100 21.28 -14.61 15.92
CA TYR A 100 20.52 -13.42 16.26
C TYR A 100 19.24 -13.31 15.42
N ALA A 101 19.31 -13.63 14.13
CA ALA A 101 18.14 -13.67 13.25
C ALA A 101 17.12 -14.72 13.74
N VAL A 102 17.57 -15.93 14.09
CA VAL A 102 16.72 -16.99 14.65
C VAL A 102 16.08 -16.55 15.98
N SER A 103 16.83 -15.86 16.83
CA SER A 103 16.31 -15.33 18.10
C SER A 103 15.28 -14.23 17.87
N ALA A 104 15.50 -13.34 16.89
CA ALA A 104 14.56 -12.30 16.51
C ALA A 104 13.26 -12.90 15.93
N VAL A 105 13.34 -13.91 15.06
CA VAL A 105 12.17 -14.63 14.52
C VAL A 105 11.32 -15.22 15.65
N LYS A 106 11.95 -15.86 16.65
CA LYS A 106 11.26 -16.38 17.85
C LYS A 106 10.54 -15.26 18.62
N CYS A 107 11.24 -14.14 18.83
CA CYS A 107 10.71 -13.01 19.57
C CYS A 107 9.50 -12.39 18.87
N PHE A 108 9.62 -12.05 17.58
CA PHE A 108 8.51 -11.49 16.80
C PHE A 108 7.33 -12.45 16.71
N THR A 109 7.58 -13.75 16.48
CA THR A 109 6.48 -14.74 16.49
C THR A 109 5.77 -14.75 17.84
N ARG A 110 6.51 -14.72 18.95
CA ARG A 110 5.89 -14.73 20.28
C ARG A 110 5.12 -13.44 20.56
N ALA A 111 5.65 -12.28 20.17
CA ALA A 111 4.96 -11.00 20.26
C ALA A 111 3.64 -11.04 19.46
N LEU A 112 3.71 -11.54 18.23
CA LEU A 112 2.55 -11.75 17.36
C LEU A 112 1.57 -12.79 17.90
N GLN A 113 1.94 -13.71 18.78
CA GLN A 113 0.96 -14.61 19.41
C GLN A 113 0.20 -13.94 20.56
N LEU A 114 0.82 -12.97 21.22
CA LEU A 114 0.34 -12.40 22.49
C LEU A 114 -0.36 -11.05 22.34
N ALA A 115 0.06 -10.22 21.38
CA ALA A 115 -0.42 -8.83 21.28
C ALA A 115 -1.88 -8.75 20.82
N PRO A 116 -2.81 -8.04 21.47
CA PRO A 116 -4.15 -7.85 20.90
C PRO A 116 -4.13 -6.86 19.72
N GLY A 117 -5.01 -7.04 18.74
CA GLY A 117 -5.23 -6.07 17.65
C GLY A 117 -4.29 -6.21 16.44
N SER A 118 -4.16 -5.12 15.67
CA SER A 118 -3.29 -5.05 14.49
C SER A 118 -1.82 -5.07 14.89
N ARG A 119 -1.01 -5.78 14.11
CA ARG A 119 0.40 -6.04 14.39
C ARG A 119 1.26 -5.85 13.14
N LEU A 120 0.82 -4.99 12.23
CA LEU A 120 1.43 -4.84 10.91
C LEU A 120 2.94 -4.60 10.99
N GLU A 121 3.41 -3.75 11.90
CA GLU A 121 4.84 -3.46 12.05
C GLU A 121 5.65 -4.72 12.40
N ASP A 122 5.22 -5.48 13.41
CA ASP A 122 5.87 -6.72 13.83
C ASP A 122 5.78 -7.79 12.74
N THR A 123 4.64 -7.88 12.04
CA THR A 123 4.46 -8.79 10.90
C THR A 123 5.42 -8.44 9.78
N LEU A 124 5.54 -7.17 9.40
CA LEU A 124 6.47 -6.72 8.36
C LEU A 124 7.92 -6.95 8.77
N ARG A 125 8.25 -6.79 10.06
CA ARG A 125 9.60 -7.08 10.55
C ARG A 125 9.91 -8.57 10.51
N LEU A 126 8.94 -9.43 10.84
CA LEU A 126 9.05 -10.87 10.67
C LEU A 126 9.21 -11.25 9.19
N LEU A 127 8.43 -10.65 8.28
CA LEU A 127 8.57 -10.87 6.84
C LEU A 127 9.95 -10.45 6.33
N GLN A 128 10.49 -9.33 6.80
CA GLN A 128 11.83 -8.89 6.42
C GLN A 128 12.88 -9.91 6.85
N LEU A 129 12.84 -10.36 8.12
CA LEU A 129 13.75 -11.39 8.62
C LEU A 129 13.61 -12.71 7.84
N TRP A 130 12.38 -13.05 7.46
CA TRP A 130 12.14 -14.22 6.63
C TRP A 130 12.77 -14.07 5.24
N PHE A 131 12.55 -12.96 4.53
CA PHE A 131 13.11 -12.81 3.19
C PHE A 131 14.64 -12.66 3.19
N ASP A 132 15.22 -12.09 4.24
CA ASP A 132 16.68 -11.92 4.34
C ASP A 132 17.41 -13.19 4.82
N TYR A 133 16.79 -14.00 5.70
CA TYR A 133 17.45 -15.14 6.36
C TYR A 133 16.76 -16.50 6.13
N GLY A 134 15.69 -16.56 5.34
CA GLY A 134 14.88 -17.77 5.11
C GLY A 134 15.54 -18.83 4.21
N GLU A 135 16.62 -18.49 3.51
CA GLU A 135 17.38 -19.44 2.70
C GLU A 135 18.28 -20.34 3.56
N TYR A 136 18.78 -19.80 4.68
CA TYR A 136 19.60 -20.53 5.65
C TYR A 136 18.77 -21.61 6.35
N ASN A 137 19.39 -22.77 6.60
CA ASN A 137 18.67 -23.94 7.10
C ASN A 137 18.08 -23.72 8.50
N GLU A 138 18.83 -23.10 9.39
CA GLU A 138 18.42 -22.76 10.75
C GLU A 138 17.27 -21.75 10.75
N GLY A 139 17.36 -20.72 9.89
CA GLY A 139 16.32 -19.71 9.71
C GLY A 139 15.03 -20.32 9.17
N TYR A 140 15.14 -21.10 8.09
CA TYR A 140 14.01 -21.82 7.48
C TYR A 140 13.29 -22.72 8.47
N LYS A 141 14.03 -23.57 9.20
CA LYS A 141 13.44 -24.48 10.19
C LYS A 141 12.65 -23.69 11.22
N GLN A 142 13.26 -22.65 11.78
CA GLN A 142 12.60 -21.80 12.76
C GLN A 142 11.33 -21.15 12.20
N LEU A 143 11.39 -20.56 11.01
CA LEU A 143 10.24 -19.92 10.37
C LEU A 143 9.11 -20.92 10.10
N SER A 144 9.43 -22.09 9.55
CA SER A 144 8.45 -23.13 9.20
C SER A 144 7.65 -23.63 10.41
N GLU A 145 8.31 -23.77 11.57
CA GLU A 145 7.67 -24.18 12.83
C GLU A 145 6.80 -23.06 13.41
N ASN A 146 7.27 -21.81 13.34
CA ASN A 146 6.62 -20.66 13.97
C ASN A 146 5.42 -20.15 13.18
N MET A 147 5.44 -20.26 11.85
CA MET A 147 4.34 -19.83 10.97
C MET A 147 3.02 -20.56 11.24
N LYS A 148 3.07 -21.84 11.65
CA LYS A 148 1.87 -22.64 11.92
C LYS A 148 1.10 -22.19 13.16
N GLY A 149 1.76 -21.47 14.08
CA GLY A 149 1.16 -21.02 15.34
C GLY A 149 0.64 -19.58 15.32
N LEU A 150 0.72 -18.89 14.18
CA LEU A 150 0.29 -17.49 14.07
C LEU A 150 -1.20 -17.40 13.69
N PRO A 151 -1.98 -16.49 14.30
CA PRO A 151 -3.36 -16.23 13.90
C PRO A 151 -3.45 -15.79 12.44
N ILE A 152 -4.49 -16.22 11.73
CA ILE A 152 -4.64 -15.96 10.29
C ILE A 152 -4.73 -14.47 9.98
N GLU A 153 -5.31 -13.68 10.89
CA GLU A 153 -5.43 -12.21 10.81
C GLU A 153 -4.07 -11.53 10.62
N THR A 154 -3.01 -12.09 11.21
CA THR A 154 -1.64 -11.60 11.08
C THR A 154 -1.21 -11.57 9.62
N TRP A 155 -1.61 -12.59 8.85
CA TRP A 155 -1.22 -12.72 7.45
C TRP A 155 -2.08 -11.88 6.51
N LEU A 156 -3.33 -11.57 6.88
CA LEU A 156 -4.26 -10.82 6.01
C LEU A 156 -3.75 -9.43 5.66
N GLU A 157 -3.21 -8.72 6.66
CA GLU A 157 -2.64 -7.38 6.45
C GLU A 157 -1.36 -7.41 5.60
N ALA A 158 -0.73 -8.59 5.49
CA ALA A 158 0.55 -8.79 4.81
C ALA A 158 0.43 -9.49 3.45
N ILE A 159 -0.80 -9.72 2.95
CA ILE A 159 -1.06 -10.34 1.65
C ILE A 159 -0.30 -9.64 0.52
N PRO A 160 -0.31 -8.30 0.38
CA PRO A 160 0.41 -7.63 -0.70
C PRO A 160 1.91 -7.97 -0.73
N GLN A 161 2.56 -8.06 0.43
CA GLN A 161 3.99 -8.37 0.55
C GLN A 161 4.28 -9.84 0.23
N LEU A 162 3.42 -10.76 0.69
CA LEU A 162 3.51 -12.18 0.32
C LEU A 162 3.35 -12.36 -1.20
N MET A 163 2.33 -11.72 -1.76
CA MET A 163 2.04 -11.78 -3.19
C MET A 163 3.13 -11.12 -4.03
N ALA A 164 3.80 -10.08 -3.52
CA ALA A 164 4.93 -9.45 -4.21
C ALA A 164 6.07 -10.45 -4.46
N ARG A 165 6.30 -11.39 -3.54
CA ARG A 165 7.39 -12.39 -3.60
C ARG A 165 6.98 -13.76 -4.14
N LEU A 166 5.77 -13.89 -4.70
CA LEU A 166 5.25 -15.16 -5.22
C LEU A 166 6.08 -15.75 -6.38
N ASP A 167 6.96 -14.96 -7.00
CA ASP A 167 7.90 -15.36 -8.05
C ASP A 167 9.19 -16.02 -7.54
N SER A 168 9.36 -16.17 -6.23
CA SER A 168 10.50 -16.86 -5.63
C SER A 168 10.52 -18.36 -6.03
N ARG A 169 11.71 -18.97 -6.07
CA ARG A 169 11.88 -20.39 -6.44
C ARG A 169 12.37 -21.30 -5.30
N ASP A 170 12.94 -20.72 -4.26
CA ASP A 170 13.66 -21.46 -3.21
C ASP A 170 12.77 -21.81 -2.01
N LYS A 171 13.41 -22.16 -0.89
CA LYS A 171 12.76 -22.41 0.40
C LYS A 171 11.77 -21.31 0.81
N ILE A 172 12.05 -20.06 0.42
CA ILE A 172 11.16 -18.92 0.63
C ILE A 172 9.82 -19.16 -0.07
N ALA A 173 9.83 -19.63 -1.32
CA ALA A 173 8.61 -19.91 -2.08
C ALA A 173 7.75 -20.98 -1.39
N SER A 174 8.37 -22.02 -0.84
CA SER A 174 7.65 -23.06 -0.08
C SER A 174 6.94 -22.49 1.15
N LEU A 175 7.59 -21.58 1.89
CA LEU A 175 6.96 -20.91 3.04
C LEU A 175 5.83 -19.97 2.59
N ILE A 176 6.00 -19.23 1.48
CA ILE A 176 4.94 -18.37 0.93
C ILE A 176 3.73 -19.23 0.55
N LYS A 177 3.95 -20.30 -0.22
CA LYS A 177 2.88 -21.23 -0.62
C LYS A 177 2.18 -21.83 0.59
N GLN A 178 2.90 -22.19 1.64
CA GLN A 178 2.31 -22.71 2.87
C GLN A 178 1.37 -21.68 3.53
N VAL A 179 1.82 -20.44 3.70
CA VAL A 179 0.99 -19.37 4.29
C VAL A 179 -0.21 -19.05 3.40
N VAL A 180 0.01 -18.90 2.09
CA VAL A 180 -1.05 -18.64 1.11
C VAL A 180 -2.09 -19.76 1.14
N LEU A 181 -1.69 -21.02 1.20
CA LEU A 181 -2.60 -22.15 1.26
C LEU A 181 -3.46 -22.14 2.54
N GLU A 182 -2.89 -21.78 3.69
CA GLU A 182 -3.65 -21.65 4.94
C GLU A 182 -4.65 -20.49 4.88
N ILE A 183 -4.30 -19.35 4.27
CA ILE A 183 -5.24 -18.26 4.03
C ILE A 183 -6.33 -18.70 3.05
N SER A 184 -5.98 -19.44 1.99
CA SER A 184 -6.94 -19.94 1.00
C SER A 184 -8.00 -20.86 1.61
N LYS A 185 -7.64 -21.65 2.64
CA LYS A 185 -8.59 -22.51 3.37
C LYS A 185 -9.57 -21.71 4.24
N MET A 186 -9.08 -20.67 4.90
CA MET A 186 -9.83 -19.99 5.96
C MET A 186 -10.56 -18.74 5.46
N LYS A 187 -9.91 -17.95 4.59
CA LYS A 187 -10.37 -16.64 4.10
C LYS A 187 -10.01 -16.48 2.60
N PRO A 188 -10.57 -17.33 1.71
CA PRO A 188 -10.22 -17.32 0.28
C PRO A 188 -10.51 -15.98 -0.42
N GLN A 189 -11.53 -15.24 0.02
CA GLN A 189 -11.89 -13.94 -0.57
C GLN A 189 -10.78 -12.89 -0.44
N ALA A 190 -9.91 -12.99 0.57
CA ALA A 190 -8.79 -12.08 0.73
C ALA A 190 -7.69 -12.29 -0.32
N LEU A 191 -7.64 -13.47 -0.94
CA LEU A 191 -6.60 -13.86 -1.88
C LEU A 191 -7.06 -13.97 -3.32
N VAL A 192 -8.32 -14.32 -3.57
CA VAL A 192 -8.80 -14.75 -4.90
C VAL A 192 -8.41 -13.78 -6.01
N TYR A 193 -8.64 -12.48 -5.85
CA TYR A 193 -8.28 -11.49 -6.87
C TYR A 193 -6.77 -11.36 -7.08
N SER A 194 -6.00 -11.35 -5.99
CA SER A 194 -4.53 -11.24 -6.07
C SER A 194 -3.90 -12.45 -6.77
N LEU A 195 -4.46 -13.66 -6.55
CA LEU A 195 -4.01 -14.89 -7.21
C LEU A 195 -4.45 -14.94 -8.67
N THR A 196 -5.70 -14.57 -8.99
CA THR A 196 -6.20 -14.53 -10.37
C THR A 196 -5.37 -13.61 -11.24
N VAL A 197 -5.03 -12.41 -10.75
CA VAL A 197 -4.15 -11.48 -11.47
C VAL A 197 -2.73 -12.05 -11.61
N ALA A 198 -2.19 -12.62 -10.54
CA ALA A 198 -0.85 -13.22 -10.58
C ALA A 198 -0.74 -14.42 -11.53
N ALA A 199 -1.81 -15.20 -11.70
CA ALA A 199 -1.87 -16.34 -12.62
C ALA A 199 -1.81 -15.95 -14.11
N LYS A 200 -2.00 -14.66 -14.43
CA LYS A 200 -1.87 -14.09 -15.79
C LYS A 200 -0.59 -13.28 -15.96
N SER A 201 0.35 -13.37 -15.02
CA SER A 201 1.63 -12.64 -15.07
C SER A 201 2.51 -13.10 -16.25
N SER A 202 3.31 -12.18 -16.80
CA SER A 202 4.36 -12.49 -17.76
C SER A 202 5.59 -13.17 -17.14
N ASN A 203 5.76 -13.09 -15.81
CA ASN A 203 6.79 -13.82 -15.09
C ASN A 203 6.34 -15.27 -14.90
N ILE A 204 7.08 -16.20 -15.52
CA ILE A 204 6.75 -17.64 -15.56
C ILE A 204 6.69 -18.25 -14.15
N ASP A 205 7.65 -17.93 -13.27
CA ASP A 205 7.69 -18.47 -11.91
C ASP A 205 6.50 -17.97 -11.09
N ARG A 206 6.19 -16.67 -11.21
CA ARG A 206 5.01 -16.05 -10.58
C ARG A 206 3.71 -16.69 -11.06
N GLN A 207 3.56 -16.82 -12.38
CA GLN A 207 2.40 -17.43 -13.02
C GLN A 207 2.21 -18.87 -12.54
N LYS A 208 3.27 -19.68 -12.60
CA LYS A 208 3.23 -21.09 -12.19
C LYS A 208 2.84 -21.23 -10.72
N ASN A 209 3.47 -20.48 -9.83
CA ASN A 209 3.18 -20.53 -8.40
C ASN A 209 1.75 -20.04 -8.09
N ALA A 210 1.28 -18.99 -8.77
CA ALA A 210 -0.09 -18.52 -8.62
C ALA A 210 -1.12 -19.53 -9.13
N GLN A 211 -0.89 -20.15 -10.29
CA GLN A 211 -1.76 -21.18 -10.85
C GLN A 211 -1.85 -22.41 -9.93
N GLU A 212 -0.74 -22.84 -9.35
CA GLU A 212 -0.71 -23.94 -8.37
C GLU A 212 -1.57 -23.61 -7.13
N MET A 213 -1.42 -22.40 -6.57
CA MET A 213 -2.20 -21.99 -5.39
C MET A 213 -3.66 -21.73 -5.71
N LEU A 214 -3.98 -21.19 -6.89
CA LEU A 214 -5.34 -20.98 -7.36
C LEU A 214 -6.05 -22.30 -7.64
N ALA A 215 -5.35 -23.30 -8.20
CA ALA A 215 -5.85 -24.66 -8.37
C ALA A 215 -6.18 -25.28 -7.01
N ALA A 216 -5.26 -25.22 -6.04
CA ALA A 216 -5.52 -25.69 -4.68
C ALA A 216 -6.72 -24.97 -4.04
N MET A 217 -6.86 -23.66 -4.24
CA MET A 217 -8.04 -22.91 -3.78
C MET A 217 -9.33 -23.37 -4.47
N SER A 218 -9.28 -23.68 -5.77
CA SER A 218 -10.44 -24.13 -6.55
C SER A 218 -10.96 -25.50 -6.12
N GLU A 219 -10.09 -26.37 -5.60
CA GLU A 219 -10.52 -27.65 -5.01
C GLU A 219 -11.38 -27.44 -3.75
N MET A 220 -11.11 -26.37 -2.99
CA MET A 220 -11.82 -26.04 -1.75
C MET A 220 -13.02 -25.11 -1.96
N HIS A 221 -12.90 -24.18 -2.91
CA HIS A 221 -13.85 -23.10 -3.17
C HIS A 221 -14.07 -22.87 -4.68
N PRO A 222 -14.59 -23.86 -5.43
CA PRO A 222 -14.63 -23.83 -6.89
C PRO A 222 -15.47 -22.66 -7.44
N THR A 223 -16.67 -22.46 -6.91
CA THR A 223 -17.59 -21.39 -7.35
C THR A 223 -16.98 -20.01 -7.18
N LEU A 224 -16.32 -19.75 -6.04
CA LEU A 224 -15.69 -18.46 -5.77
C LEU A 224 -14.56 -18.17 -6.76
N VAL A 225 -13.74 -19.17 -7.08
CA VAL A 225 -12.62 -19.01 -8.02
C VAL A 225 -13.13 -18.78 -9.44
N GLU A 226 -14.15 -19.53 -9.86
CA GLU A 226 -14.78 -19.39 -11.19
C GLU A 226 -15.41 -18.00 -11.36
N GLU A 227 -16.23 -17.58 -10.39
CA GLU A 227 -16.88 -16.27 -10.39
C GLU A 227 -15.85 -15.13 -10.40
N ALA A 228 -14.84 -15.19 -9.53
CA ALA A 228 -13.80 -14.16 -9.46
C ALA A 228 -12.97 -14.09 -10.75
N SER A 229 -12.69 -15.24 -11.38
CA SER A 229 -12.02 -15.29 -12.68
C SER A 229 -12.85 -14.57 -13.73
N MET A 230 -14.13 -14.95 -13.89
CA MET A 230 -15.04 -14.31 -14.84
C MET A 230 -15.13 -12.80 -14.61
N VAL A 231 -15.39 -12.37 -13.37
CA VAL A 231 -15.50 -10.95 -13.01
C VAL A 231 -14.21 -10.20 -13.33
N SER A 232 -13.05 -10.78 -13.03
CA SER A 232 -11.76 -10.11 -13.30
C SER A 232 -11.52 -9.86 -14.79
N GLU A 233 -11.88 -10.80 -15.66
CA GLU A 233 -11.71 -10.68 -17.10
C GLU A 233 -12.66 -9.66 -17.69
N GLU A 234 -13.91 -9.68 -17.23
CA GLU A 234 -14.94 -8.77 -17.69
C GLU A 234 -14.67 -7.34 -17.21
N LEU A 235 -14.11 -7.15 -16.02
CA LEU A 235 -13.68 -5.82 -15.54
C LEU A 235 -12.54 -5.25 -16.39
N VAL A 236 -11.55 -6.07 -16.76
CA VAL A 236 -10.47 -5.62 -17.65
C VAL A 236 -11.02 -5.25 -19.02
N ARG A 237 -11.92 -6.08 -19.58
CA ARG A 237 -12.56 -5.84 -20.88
C ARG A 237 -13.40 -4.56 -20.89
N CYS A 238 -14.10 -4.26 -19.79
CA CYS A 238 -14.91 -3.05 -19.68
C CYS A 238 -14.08 -1.79 -19.36
N ALA A 239 -12.90 -1.95 -18.76
CA ALA A 239 -12.02 -0.83 -18.40
C ALA A 239 -11.15 -0.32 -19.56
N ILE A 240 -10.93 -1.13 -20.61
CA ILE A 240 -10.08 -0.77 -21.75
C ILE A 240 -10.80 -1.13 -23.04
N LEU A 241 -11.45 -0.15 -23.67
CA LEU A 241 -12.26 -0.38 -24.85
C LEU A 241 -11.37 -0.62 -26.08
N TRP A 242 -11.85 -1.43 -27.02
CA TRP A 242 -11.08 -1.72 -28.23
C TRP A 242 -10.73 -0.47 -29.04
N HIS A 243 -11.61 0.53 -29.08
CA HIS A 243 -11.31 1.77 -29.81
C HIS A 243 -10.22 2.60 -29.12
N GLU A 244 -10.12 2.56 -27.78
CA GLU A 244 -9.04 3.19 -27.02
C GLU A 244 -7.71 2.48 -27.32
N GLN A 245 -7.70 1.14 -27.29
CA GLN A 245 -6.51 0.35 -27.63
C GLN A 245 -6.03 0.61 -29.06
N TRP A 246 -6.95 0.68 -30.03
CA TRP A 246 -6.62 0.99 -31.41
C TRP A 246 -6.12 2.43 -31.58
N HIS A 247 -6.75 3.39 -30.91
CA HIS A 247 -6.34 4.79 -30.97
C HIS A 247 -4.90 4.95 -30.43
N ASP A 248 -4.62 4.40 -29.24
CA ASP A 248 -3.30 4.49 -28.62
C ASP A 248 -2.23 3.76 -29.44
N ALA A 249 -2.54 2.57 -29.98
CA ALA A 249 -1.62 1.81 -30.81
C ALA A 249 -1.29 2.52 -32.14
N LEU A 250 -2.29 3.15 -32.77
CA LEU A 250 -2.10 3.90 -34.01
C LEU A 250 -1.30 5.19 -33.76
N ASP A 251 -1.58 5.89 -32.68
CA ASP A 251 -0.84 7.11 -32.31
C ASP A 251 0.64 6.79 -32.07
N GLU A 252 0.94 5.76 -31.27
CA GLU A 252 2.32 5.34 -30.99
C GLU A 252 3.04 4.82 -32.26
N ALA A 253 2.36 4.03 -33.10
CA ALA A 253 2.92 3.59 -34.38
C ALA A 253 3.22 4.76 -35.32
N SER A 254 2.34 5.76 -35.37
CA SER A 254 2.54 6.97 -36.19
C SER A 254 3.73 7.78 -35.67
N ARG A 255 3.85 7.93 -34.34
CA ARG A 255 4.95 8.62 -33.66
C ARG A 255 6.28 7.97 -34.01
N GLN A 256 6.38 6.64 -33.88
CA GLN A 256 7.59 5.90 -34.23
C GLN A 256 7.94 6.04 -35.71
N TYR A 257 6.97 5.85 -36.61
CA TYR A 257 7.20 5.96 -38.06
C TYR A 257 7.72 7.34 -38.48
N PHE A 258 7.12 8.43 -37.99
CA PHE A 258 7.54 9.78 -38.37
C PHE A 258 8.80 10.25 -37.64
N GLN A 259 9.07 9.80 -36.41
CA GLN A 259 10.30 10.12 -35.67
C GLN A 259 11.52 9.39 -36.24
N GLU A 260 11.44 8.09 -36.54
CA GLU A 260 12.54 7.34 -37.14
C GLU A 260 12.89 7.84 -38.54
N LYS A 261 11.87 8.22 -39.32
CA LYS A 261 12.07 8.79 -40.66
C LYS A 261 12.73 10.17 -40.64
N ASN A 262 12.59 10.91 -39.53
CA ASN A 262 13.29 12.18 -39.33
C ASN A 262 14.73 11.97 -38.84
N ASN A 263 14.97 10.96 -37.99
CA ASN A 263 16.31 10.62 -37.50
C ASN A 263 17.21 9.98 -38.59
N ASN A 264 16.65 9.16 -39.49
CA ASN A 264 17.39 8.53 -40.60
C ASN A 264 17.67 9.48 -41.79
N ARG A 265 17.30 10.77 -41.68
CA ARG A 265 17.55 11.80 -42.71
C ARG A 265 18.62 12.82 -42.31
N GLN A 266 19.32 12.61 -41.19
CA GLN A 266 20.53 13.36 -40.82
C GLN A 266 21.77 12.49 -41.05
#